data_AF-A0A937LQJ2-F1
#
_entry.id   AF-A0A937LQJ2-F1
#
_cell.length_a   1.000
_cell.length_b   1.000
_cell.length_c   1.000
_cell.angle_alpha   90.00
_cell.angle_beta   90.00
_cell.angle_gamma   90.00
#
_symmetry.space_group_name_H-M   'P 1'
#
loop_
_entity.id
_entity.type
_entity.pdbx_description
1 polymer ?
#
loop_
_entity_poly.entity_id
_entity_poly.type
_entity_poly.pdbx_seq_one_letter_code
_entity_poly.pdbx_strand_id
1 'polypeptide(L)' 'MADYKTIRSSAGAQSEVIDSGLRAHMNKVYGTMSVGMLITALAAWAISGLATTTDPTYATAQMANGTLLTSLGS' A
#
# COMPACT_ATOMS: atom_id res chain seq x y z
N MET A 1 40.23 26.54 -23.17
CA MET A 1 38.78 26.69 -22.91
C MET A 1 38.02 25.34 -22.90
N ALA A 2 38.68 24.18 -22.93
CA ALA A 2 38.03 22.87 -23.00
C ALA A 2 37.69 22.27 -21.63
N ASP A 3 38.51 22.54 -20.60
CA ASP A 3 38.35 21.95 -19.26
C ASP A 3 37.04 22.35 -18.55
N TYR A 4 36.57 23.58 -18.81
CA TYR A 4 35.29 24.06 -18.27
C TYR A 4 34.08 23.25 -18.77
N LYS A 5 34.13 22.73 -20.00
CA LYS A 5 33.08 21.86 -20.55
C LYS A 5 33.10 20.50 -19.88
N THR A 6 34.29 19.95 -19.62
CA THR A 6 34.46 18.65 -18.94
C THR A 6 33.97 18.72 -17.50
N ILE A 7 34.32 19.76 -16.75
CA ILE A 7 33.88 19.95 -15.36
C ILE A 7 32.36 20.13 -15.28
N ARG A 8 31.76 20.88 -16.21
CA ARG A 8 30.30 21.05 -16.27
C ARG A 8 29.58 19.75 -16.67
N SER A 9 30.18 18.97 -17.57
CA SER A 9 29.66 17.66 -17.98
C SER A 9 29.72 16.63 -16.84
N SER A 10 30.81 16.59 -16.07
CA SER A 10 30.90 15.71 -14.89
C SER A 10 29.95 16.12 -13.77
N ALA A 11 29.71 17.43 -13.58
CA ALA A 11 28.73 17.93 -12.62
C ALA A 11 27.28 17.59 -13.03
N GLY A 12 26.96 17.62 -14.32
CA GLY A 12 25.65 17.20 -14.85
C GLY A 12 25.39 15.70 -14.66
N ALA A 13 26.39 14.85 -14.91
CA ALA A 13 26.29 13.40 -14.70
C ALA A 13 26.08 13.02 -13.21
N GLN A 14 26.71 13.75 -12.29
CA GLN A 14 26.48 13.58 -10.85
C GLN A 14 25.05 13.97 -10.44
N SER A 15 24.48 15.01 -11.07
CA SER A 15 23.10 15.44 -10.81
C SER A 15 22.07 14.38 -11.26
N GLU A 16 22.30 13.68 -12.37
CA GLU A 16 21.44 12.56 -12.82
C GLU A 16 21.51 11.35 -11.88
N VAL A 17 22.70 11.04 -11.35
CA VAL A 17 22.87 9.96 -10.36
C VAL A 17 22.13 10.29 -9.06
N ILE A 18 22.20 11.54 -8.60
CA ILE A 18 21.48 12.00 -7.40
C ILE A 18 19.97 11.94 -7.60
N ASP A 19 19.46 12.36 -8.78
CA ASP A 19 18.04 12.33 -9.09
C ASP A 19 17.49 10.89 -9.16
N SER A 20 18.28 9.95 -9.67
CA SER A 20 17.95 8.51 -9.66
C SER A 20 17.89 7.91 -8.25
N GLY A 21 18.79 8.34 -7.36
CA GLY A 21 18.81 7.91 -5.96
C GLY A 21 17.60 8.40 -5.16
N LEU A 22 17.17 9.64 -5.40
CA LEU A 22 15.94 10.20 -4.83
C LEU A 22 14.70 9.43 -5.30
N ARG A 23 14.62 9.10 -6.59
CA ARG A 23 13.52 8.33 -7.16
C ARG A 23 13.46 6.90 -6.62
N ALA A 24 14.62 6.25 -6.44
CA ALA A 24 14.72 4.93 -5.83
C ALA A 24 14.29 4.94 -4.35
N HIS A 25 14.66 5.99 -3.60
CA HIS A 25 14.22 6.17 -2.22
C HIS A 25 12.70 6.36 -2.14
N MET A 26 12.12 7.20 -3.00
CA MET A 26 10.67 7.42 -3.03
C MET A 26 9.92 6.14 -3.42
N ASN A 27 10.37 5.41 -4.45
CA ASN A 27 9.77 4.12 -4.80
C ASN A 27 9.82 3.11 -3.65
N LYS A 28 10.88 3.12 -2.83
CA LYS A 28 10.96 2.28 -1.65
C LYS A 28 9.93 2.66 -0.59
N VAL A 29 9.81 3.95 -0.27
CA VAL A 29 8.82 4.43 0.71
C VAL A 29 7.40 4.12 0.23
N TYR A 30 7.06 4.50 -1.00
CA TYR A 30 5.76 4.22 -1.59
C TYR A 30 5.49 2.72 -1.70
N GLY A 31 6.51 1.92 -2.03
CA GLY A 31 6.42 0.46 -2.07
C GLY A 31 6.07 -0.11 -0.70
N THR A 32 6.77 0.29 0.36
CA THR A 32 6.47 -0.18 1.73
C THR A 32 5.10 0.26 2.23
N MET A 33 4.69 1.51 1.95
CA MET A 33 3.35 2.01 2.27
C MET A 33 2.27 1.22 1.54
N SER A 34 2.44 0.94 0.26
CA SER A 34 1.49 0.15 -0.54
C SER A 34 1.40 -1.28 -0.03
N VAL A 35 2.53 -1.91 0.31
CA VAL A 35 2.53 -3.27 0.89
C VAL A 35 1.76 -3.32 2.21
N GLY A 36 1.95 -2.33 3.09
CA GLY A 36 1.19 -2.24 4.34
C GLY A 36 -0.33 -2.14 4.11
N MET A 37 -0.74 -1.32 3.14
CA MET A 37 -2.15 -1.22 2.75
C MET A 37 -2.70 -2.53 2.17
N LEU A 38 -1.92 -3.24 1.34
CA LEU A 38 -2.33 -4.53 0.79
C LEU A 38 -2.51 -5.59 1.88
N ILE A 39 -1.58 -5.69 2.83
CA ILE A 39 -1.70 -6.61 3.97
C ILE A 39 -2.96 -6.29 4.79
N THR A 40 -3.21 -5.01 5.03
CA THR A 40 -4.39 -4.55 5.78
C THR A 40 -5.68 -4.92 5.05
N ALA A 41 -5.73 -4.73 3.73
CA ALA A 41 -6.87 -5.12 2.90
C ALA A 41 -7.13 -6.63 2.95
N LEU A 42 -6.07 -7.46 2.88
CA LEU A 42 -6.19 -8.91 2.97
C LEU A 42 -6.71 -9.36 4.35
N ALA A 43 -6.20 -8.76 5.43
CA ALA A 43 -6.67 -9.04 6.77
C ALA A 43 -8.15 -8.67 6.93
N ALA A 44 -8.56 -7.49 6.47
CA ALA A 44 -9.94 -7.04 6.51
C ALA A 44 -10.87 -7.96 5.70
N TRP A 45 -10.44 -8.43 4.52
CA TRP A 45 -11.21 -9.37 3.71
C TRP A 45 -11.43 -10.72 4.43
N ALA A 46 -10.37 -11.28 5.03
CA ALA A 46 -10.47 -12.53 5.78
C ALA A 46 -11.39 -12.40 7.00
N ILE A 47 -11.27 -11.30 7.75
CA ILE A 47 -12.11 -11.03 8.92
C ILE A 47 -13.57 -10.83 8.49
N SER A 48 -13.83 -10.09 7.40
CA SER A 48 -15.18 -9.87 6.88
C SER A 48 -15.87 -11.18 6.50
N GLY A 49 -15.15 -12.10 5.85
CA GLY A 49 -15.68 -13.43 5.52
C GLY A 49 -15.99 -14.31 6.74
N LEU A 50 -15.37 -14.02 7.89
CA LEU A 50 -15.62 -14.74 9.14
C LEU A 50 -16.70 -14.05 10.01
N ALA A 51 -16.78 -12.72 9.92
CA ALA A 51 -17.71 -11.87 10.67
C ALA A 51 -19.10 -11.79 10.03
N THR A 52 -19.22 -12.05 8.72
CA THR A 52 -20.50 -12.03 7.99
C THR A 52 -20.91 -13.44 7.58
N THR A 53 -22.21 -13.71 7.54
CA THR A 53 -22.77 -14.99 7.11
C THR A 53 -23.95 -14.78 6.16
N THR A 54 -24.25 -15.76 5.32
CA THR A 54 -25.47 -15.80 4.51
C THR A 54 -26.52 -16.76 5.08
N ASP A 55 -26.15 -17.57 6.06
CA ASP A 55 -27.05 -18.51 6.73
C ASP A 55 -27.64 -17.86 8.00
N PRO A 56 -28.96 -17.64 8.06
CA PRO A 56 -29.61 -17.01 9.20
C PRO A 56 -29.57 -17.85 10.47
N THR A 57 -29.31 -19.15 10.38
CA THR A 57 -29.23 -20.06 11.54
C THR A 57 -28.02 -19.76 12.43
N TYR A 58 -26.93 -19.27 11.82
CA TYR A 58 -25.68 -18.93 12.51
C TYR A 58 -25.51 -17.43 12.77
N ALA A 59 -26.52 -16.63 12.40
CA ALA A 59 -26.49 -15.18 12.56
C ALA A 59 -26.84 -14.78 14.01
N THR A 60 -25.99 -13.99 14.65
CA THR A 60 -26.21 -13.45 16.00
C THR A 60 -26.77 -12.03 15.98
N ALA A 61 -26.47 -11.26 14.92
CA ALA A 61 -27.03 -9.94 14.70
C ALA A 61 -27.27 -9.69 13.21
N GLN A 62 -28.16 -8.73 12.90
CA GLN A 62 -28.42 -8.28 11.55
C GLN A 62 -28.29 -6.75 11.49
N MET A 63 -27.54 -6.28 10.51
CA MET A 63 -27.41 -4.85 10.24
C MET A 63 -28.65 -4.31 9.51
N ALA A 64 -28.92 -3.00 9.62
CA ALA A 64 -30.10 -2.38 9.00
C ALA A 64 -30.18 -2.52 7.47
N ASN A 65 -29.05 -2.77 6.81
CA ASN A 65 -28.94 -3.05 5.37
C ASN A 65 -29.21 -4.52 5.01
N GLY A 66 -29.51 -5.38 5.98
CA GLY A 66 -29.82 -6.80 5.80
C GLY A 66 -28.63 -7.75 5.91
N THR A 67 -27.38 -7.28 6.07
CA THR A 67 -26.23 -8.19 6.23
C THR A 67 -26.26 -8.89 7.58
N LEU A 68 -26.09 -10.22 7.57
CA LEU A 68 -26.09 -11.05 8.77
C LEU A 68 -24.67 -11.15 9.33
N LEU A 69 -24.55 -10.99 10.64
CA LEU A 69 -23.30 -11.03 11.39
C LEU A 69 -23.22 -12.32 12.18
N THR A 70 -22.04 -12.92 12.21
CA THR A 70 -21.71 -14.04 13.10
C THR A 70 -21.38 -13.51 14.49
N SER A 71 -21.17 -14.41 15.46
CA SER A 71 -20.77 -14.06 16.83
C SER A 71 -19.46 -13.25 16.91
N LEU A 72 -18.62 -13.27 15.86
CA LEU A 72 -17.39 -12.49 15.79
C LEU A 72 -17.66 -11.05 15.33
N GLY A 73 -18.72 -10.83 14.54
CA GLY A 73 -19.06 -9.55 13.93
C GLY A 73 -20.12 -8.74 14.68
N SER A 74 -20.81 -9.33 15.64
CA SER A 74 -21.92 -8.73 16.43
C SER A 74 -21.48 -8.16 17.77
#